data_AF-A7RUI5-F1
#
_entry.id   AF-A7RUI5-F1
#
_cell.length_a   1.000
_cell.length_b   1.000
_cell.length_c   1.000
_cell.angle_alpha   90.00
_cell.angle_beta   90.00
_cell.angle_gamma   90.00
#
_symmetry.space_group_name_H-M   'P 1'
#
loop_
_entity.id
_entity.type
_entity.pdbx_description
1 polymer ?
#
loop_
_entity_poly.entity_id
_entity_poly.type
_entity_poly.pdbx_seq_one_letter_code
_entity_poly.pdbx_strand_id
1 'polypeptide(L)'
;MPALVAFNRRWQIGSDDLVFPFTAGLMARFAWFIVVCSIYGVYHKDLKECHSQIALQTFFIGVIIVACLVMGNEVAIIWTSMQGTIMNTRPRQRIPILLYIQLALYVPEIALSILGIYWAFHSSTGCELGVVVPVQITVVLQWLILLSVFAAAAMFFDPLGALHKQDRSIEQSSKFQCQTFSKLVAALVTLWERRCRLLCCCFAGNDQQYMNAISQIAEMFASELHGVDAVPSDVAVGLILLQQQQEIESRGKEERSRIDAAAYFMRYSVGSYGWPMYVFMNPCCGPCSLCQKASACCYPANSLAHIIKDNCCMCNTAAIHLQTELRNEDLFYCSYHNKLYEIPFYVALDRDKKTVVVSIRGTLSMKDTLTDLTGHGEDIHIEGLDGGMAHKGMYLSATYIKGQLIDHGILQEAFDEAAKTVKSYRLVVVGHSLGAGTASVLSVLLKPMYPDLQCFAYSNPSCLNESACTRTEDYIMSVIVGKDVVPRMGVKNLNTLKRDLETVIMRCNQPKYRVLISGCWRAL
;
A
#
# COMPACT_ATOMS: atom_id res chain seq x y z
N MET A 1 10.24 19.38 -3.10
CA MET A 1 11.68 19.42 -2.78
C MET A 1 12.49 18.97 -3.98
N PRO A 2 13.47 19.76 -4.44
CA PRO A 2 14.07 19.46 -5.72
C PRO A 2 14.85 18.15 -5.65
N ALA A 3 14.47 17.22 -6.51
CA ALA A 3 15.27 16.08 -6.89
C ALA A 3 16.72 16.51 -7.21
N LEU A 4 17.70 15.64 -6.95
CA LEU A 4 19.09 15.93 -7.28
C LEU A 4 19.23 16.15 -8.80
N VAL A 5 19.84 17.28 -9.18
CA VAL A 5 20.24 17.56 -10.56
C VAL A 5 21.75 17.41 -10.67
N ALA A 6 22.19 16.39 -11.39
CA ALA A 6 23.59 16.11 -11.68
C ALA A 6 23.73 15.63 -13.12
N PHE A 7 24.84 15.97 -13.79
CA PHE A 7 25.05 15.67 -15.22
C PHE A 7 23.99 16.26 -16.16
N ASN A 8 23.43 17.43 -15.82
CA ASN A 8 22.28 18.02 -16.51
C ASN A 8 21.03 17.11 -16.57
N ARG A 9 20.95 16.11 -15.70
CA ARG A 9 19.82 15.17 -15.60
C ARG A 9 19.25 15.18 -14.19
N ARG A 10 17.94 14.92 -14.10
CA ARG A 10 17.21 14.76 -12.83
C ARG A 10 17.34 13.31 -12.37
N TRP A 11 17.62 13.11 -11.09
CA TRP A 11 17.72 11.80 -10.45
C TRP A 11 16.53 11.56 -9.53
N GLN A 12 16.12 10.31 -9.36
CA GLN A 12 15.01 9.90 -8.47
C GLN A 12 15.44 9.83 -6.99
N ILE A 13 16.51 10.53 -6.62
CA ILE A 13 17.11 10.57 -5.29
C ILE A 13 17.37 12.02 -4.89
N GLY A 14 17.09 12.36 -3.64
CA GLY A 14 17.41 13.65 -3.05
C GLY A 14 18.88 13.76 -2.68
N SER A 15 19.40 14.98 -2.64
CA SER A 15 20.76 15.25 -2.17
C SER A 15 21.01 14.81 -0.71
N ASP A 16 19.96 14.75 0.10
CA ASP A 16 19.92 14.30 1.50
C ASP A 16 19.71 12.79 1.67
N ASP A 17 19.35 12.08 0.60
CA ASP A 17 19.20 10.62 0.62
C ASP A 17 20.54 9.89 0.43
N LEU A 18 21.57 10.61 -0.03
CA LEU A 18 22.91 10.06 -0.28
C LEU A 18 23.60 9.59 1.01
N VAL A 19 23.14 10.01 2.19
CA VAL A 19 23.66 9.54 3.49
C VAL A 19 23.68 8.01 3.56
N PHE A 20 22.58 7.34 3.21
CA PHE A 20 22.46 5.88 3.36
C PHE A 20 23.39 5.07 2.43
N PRO A 21 23.35 5.24 1.08
CA PRO A 21 24.21 4.47 0.19
C PRO A 21 25.69 4.77 0.40
N PHE A 22 26.08 6.02 0.66
CA PHE A 22 27.48 6.36 0.92
C PHE A 22 27.95 5.88 2.30
N THR A 23 27.10 5.85 3.33
CA THR A 23 27.48 5.26 4.63
C THR A 23 27.70 3.76 4.50
N ALA A 24 26.81 3.04 3.82
CA ALA A 24 26.98 1.61 3.57
C ALA A 24 28.23 1.32 2.73
N GLY A 25 28.47 2.11 1.68
CA GLY A 25 29.67 2.04 0.85
C GLY A 25 30.96 2.30 1.65
N LEU A 26 30.98 3.35 2.46
CA LEU A 26 32.11 3.71 3.31
C LEU A 26 32.43 2.61 4.34
N MET A 27 31.42 1.98 4.94
CA MET A 27 31.63 0.86 5.86
C MET A 27 32.28 -0.34 5.16
N ALA A 28 31.79 -0.72 3.97
CA ALA A 28 32.37 -1.80 3.19
C ALA A 28 33.81 -1.48 2.75
N ARG A 29 34.06 -0.25 2.29
CA ARG A 29 35.40 0.23 1.90
C ARG A 29 36.36 0.30 3.08
N PHE A 30 35.92 0.76 4.25
CA PHE A 30 36.75 0.82 5.46
C PHE A 30 37.17 -0.59 5.90
N ALA A 31 36.26 -1.56 5.87
CA ALA A 31 36.59 -2.96 6.16
C ALA A 31 37.63 -3.51 5.16
N TRP A 32 37.45 -3.27 3.86
CA TRP A 32 38.41 -3.65 2.83
C TRP A 32 39.77 -2.95 3.01
N PHE A 33 39.78 -1.66 3.34
CA PHE A 33 40.98 -0.87 3.59
C PHE A 33 41.81 -1.44 4.74
N ILE A 34 41.17 -1.85 5.85
CA ILE A 34 41.85 -2.52 6.97
C ILE A 34 42.54 -3.80 6.49
N VAL A 35 41.88 -4.60 5.65
CA VAL A 35 42.46 -5.84 5.10
C VAL A 35 43.68 -5.53 4.24
N VAL A 36 43.61 -4.52 3.36
CA VAL A 36 44.73 -4.09 2.51
C VAL A 36 45.91 -3.59 3.35
N CYS A 37 45.68 -2.72 4.34
CA CYS A 37 46.71 -2.23 5.24
C CYS A 37 47.35 -3.35 6.08
N SER A 38 46.55 -4.32 6.53
CA SER A 38 47.04 -5.48 7.29
C SER A 38 47.94 -6.37 6.44
N ILE A 39 47.54 -6.65 5.19
CA ILE A 39 48.36 -7.42 4.23
C ILE A 39 49.66 -6.68 3.95
N TYR A 40 49.60 -5.38 3.67
CA TYR A 40 50.80 -4.58 3.42
C TYR A 40 51.74 -4.55 4.63
N GLY A 41 51.21 -4.44 5.85
CA GLY A 41 52.00 -4.39 7.09
C GLY A 41 52.63 -5.72 7.47
N VAL A 42 51.87 -6.82 7.39
CA VAL A 42 52.35 -8.17 7.75
C VAL A 42 53.39 -8.68 6.75
N TYR A 43 53.11 -8.55 5.45
CA TYR A 43 53.96 -9.10 4.40
C TYR A 43 54.98 -8.10 3.86
N HIS A 44 55.17 -6.95 4.53
CA HIS A 44 56.09 -5.89 4.06
C HIS A 44 57.52 -6.39 3.80
N LYS A 45 58.00 -7.37 4.57
CA LYS A 45 59.33 -7.96 4.40
C LYS A 45 59.37 -8.94 3.22
N ASP A 46 58.39 -9.83 3.13
CA ASP A 46 58.30 -10.85 2.07
C ASP A 46 58.03 -10.21 0.70
N LEU A 47 57.33 -9.08 0.69
CA LEU A 47 57.12 -8.24 -0.50
C LEU A 47 58.42 -7.61 -1.04
N LYS A 48 59.49 -7.52 -0.24
CA LYS A 48 60.81 -7.03 -0.68
C LYS A 48 61.65 -8.09 -1.38
N GLU A 49 61.37 -9.38 -1.15
CA GLU A 49 62.16 -10.48 -1.70
C GLU A 49 61.66 -10.94 -3.09
N CYS A 50 60.47 -10.49 -3.51
CA CYS A 50 59.92 -10.86 -4.82
C CYS A 50 60.55 -10.01 -5.96
N HIS A 51 60.80 -10.65 -7.12
CA HIS A 51 61.52 -10.08 -8.28
C HIS A 51 60.90 -8.78 -8.84
N SER A 52 59.65 -8.48 -8.48
CA SER A 52 58.88 -7.29 -8.90
C SER A 52 58.61 -6.31 -7.74
N GLN A 53 59.55 -6.19 -6.80
CA GLN A 53 59.45 -5.38 -5.58
C GLN A 53 58.96 -3.94 -5.81
N ILE A 54 59.59 -3.19 -6.73
CA ILE A 54 59.29 -1.77 -6.94
C ILE A 54 57.86 -1.58 -7.46
N ALA A 55 57.43 -2.43 -8.39
CA ALA A 55 56.09 -2.36 -8.97
C ALA A 55 55.00 -2.69 -7.95
N LEU A 56 55.22 -3.71 -7.11
CA LEU A 56 54.26 -4.15 -6.10
C LEU A 56 54.14 -3.15 -4.94
N GLN A 57 55.26 -2.57 -4.49
CA GLN A 57 55.23 -1.49 -3.50
C GLN A 57 54.53 -0.24 -4.04
N THR A 58 54.82 0.15 -5.28
CA THR A 58 54.15 1.29 -5.94
C THR A 58 52.64 1.04 -6.07
N PHE A 59 52.24 -0.21 -6.38
CA PHE A 59 50.84 -0.61 -6.44
C PHE A 59 50.13 -0.46 -5.10
N PHE A 60 50.64 -1.05 -4.02
CA PHE A 60 49.99 -0.95 -2.69
C PHE A 60 49.92 0.48 -2.17
N ILE A 61 50.99 1.25 -2.34
CA ILE A 61 51.01 2.68 -1.95
C ILE A 61 49.97 3.46 -2.78
N GLY A 62 49.91 3.22 -4.09
CA GLY A 62 48.90 3.82 -4.96
C GLY A 62 47.47 3.48 -4.56
N VAL A 63 47.19 2.21 -4.24
CA VAL A 63 45.88 1.74 -3.78
C VAL A 63 45.50 2.40 -2.45
N ILE A 64 46.42 2.48 -1.48
CA ILE A 64 46.17 3.12 -0.18
C ILE A 64 45.87 4.62 -0.36
N ILE A 65 46.66 5.33 -1.18
CA ILE A 65 46.45 6.76 -1.43
C ILE A 65 45.09 7.01 -2.08
N VAL A 66 44.76 6.27 -3.15
CA VAL A 66 43.49 6.42 -3.86
C VAL A 66 42.32 6.06 -2.94
N ALA A 67 42.43 4.99 -2.15
CA ALA A 67 41.40 4.60 -1.19
C ALA A 67 41.15 5.70 -0.13
N CYS A 68 42.20 6.30 0.41
CA CYS A 68 42.08 7.42 1.36
C CYS A 68 41.38 8.63 0.72
N LEU A 69 41.70 8.97 -0.53
CA LEU A 69 41.06 10.08 -1.25
C LEU A 69 39.57 9.79 -1.52
N VAL A 70 39.24 8.57 -1.94
CA VAL A 70 37.85 8.13 -2.16
C VAL A 70 37.07 8.21 -0.85
N MET A 71 37.57 7.58 0.22
CA MET A 71 36.91 7.58 1.53
C MET A 71 36.76 9.00 2.10
N GLY A 72 37.77 9.85 1.94
CA GLY A 72 37.69 11.26 2.34
C GLY A 72 36.59 12.02 1.62
N ASN A 73 36.43 11.79 0.31
CA ASN A 73 35.34 12.38 -0.46
C ASN A 73 33.97 11.80 -0.07
N GLU A 74 33.88 10.50 0.23
CA GLU A 74 32.64 9.88 0.73
C GLU A 74 32.21 10.47 2.08
N VAL A 75 33.14 10.67 3.01
CA VAL A 75 32.88 11.36 4.28
C VAL A 75 32.39 12.79 4.03
N ALA A 76 32.98 13.51 3.09
CA ALA A 76 32.53 14.85 2.72
C ALA A 76 31.12 14.85 2.12
N ILE A 77 30.77 13.85 1.29
CA ILE A 77 29.42 13.67 0.74
C ILE A 77 28.43 13.38 1.86
N ILE A 78 28.72 12.41 2.74
CA ILE A 78 27.87 12.06 3.88
C ILE A 78 27.65 13.28 4.76
N TRP A 79 28.73 13.95 5.17
CA TRP A 79 28.67 15.12 6.03
C TRP A 79 27.81 16.21 5.41
N THR A 80 28.04 16.54 4.14
CA THR A 80 27.27 17.57 3.43
C THR A 80 25.81 17.16 3.25
N SER A 81 25.54 15.87 2.99
CA SER A 81 24.19 15.30 2.82
C SER A 81 23.37 15.32 4.12
N MET A 82 24.02 15.20 5.28
CA MET A 82 23.40 15.31 6.60
C MET A 82 23.00 16.74 6.99
N GLN A 83 23.49 17.77 6.29
CA GLN A 83 23.24 19.17 6.64
C GLN A 83 21.90 19.69 6.11
N GLY A 84 21.32 20.65 6.84
CA GLY A 84 20.08 21.33 6.47
C GLY A 84 18.82 20.57 6.88
N THR A 85 17.68 21.05 6.40
CA THR A 85 16.38 20.40 6.61
C THR A 85 15.85 19.89 5.28
N ILE A 86 14.73 19.18 5.31
CA ILE A 86 14.13 18.60 4.10
C ILE A 86 13.81 19.72 3.08
N MET A 87 13.27 20.87 3.53
CA MET A 87 12.98 22.04 2.68
C MET A 87 14.21 22.93 2.42
N ASN A 88 15.15 23.03 3.36
CA ASN A 88 16.32 23.89 3.21
C ASN A 88 17.50 23.13 2.58
N THR A 89 17.63 23.25 1.25
CA THR A 89 18.68 22.59 0.46
C THR A 89 19.98 23.40 0.35
N ARG A 90 20.03 24.65 0.84
CA ARG A 90 21.21 25.53 0.68
C ARG A 90 22.52 24.90 1.18
N PRO A 91 22.57 24.22 2.34
CA PRO A 91 23.79 23.56 2.81
C PRO A 91 24.29 22.43 1.87
N ARG A 92 23.40 21.89 1.03
CA ARG A 92 23.65 20.74 0.14
C ARG A 92 24.01 21.12 -1.30
N GLN A 93 24.17 22.41 -1.60
CA GLN A 93 24.47 22.90 -2.95
C GLN A 93 25.79 22.37 -3.54
N ARG A 94 26.72 21.93 -2.68
CA ARG A 94 28.03 21.40 -3.09
C ARG A 94 28.01 19.92 -3.48
N ILE A 95 26.90 19.21 -3.26
CA ILE A 95 26.80 17.76 -3.53
C ILE A 95 27.08 17.40 -5.00
N PRO A 96 26.55 18.12 -6.01
CA PRO A 96 26.91 17.84 -7.40
C PRO A 96 28.42 17.90 -7.64
N ILE A 97 29.12 18.87 -7.06
CA ILE A 97 30.59 19.01 -7.18
C ILE A 97 31.30 17.81 -6.58
N LEU A 98 30.90 17.39 -5.37
CA LEU A 98 31.48 16.22 -4.70
C LEU A 98 31.22 14.91 -5.47
N LEU A 99 30.08 14.79 -6.16
CA LEU A 99 29.78 13.66 -7.03
C LEU A 99 30.64 13.65 -8.30
N TYR A 100 30.94 14.81 -8.88
CA TYR A 100 31.90 14.91 -9.99
C TYR A 100 33.31 14.52 -9.55
N ILE A 101 33.73 14.96 -8.37
CA ILE A 101 35.00 14.55 -7.76
C ILE A 101 35.02 13.04 -7.52
N GLN A 102 33.93 12.46 -7.00
CA GLN A 102 33.80 11.01 -6.80
C GLN A 102 33.98 10.24 -8.11
N LEU A 103 33.31 10.68 -9.17
CA LEU A 103 33.42 10.06 -10.50
C LEU A 103 34.86 10.13 -11.03
N ALA A 104 35.54 11.26 -10.82
CA ALA A 104 36.94 11.41 -11.21
C ALA A 104 37.88 10.49 -10.41
N LEU A 105 37.61 10.28 -9.10
CA LEU A 105 38.39 9.39 -8.24
C LEU A 105 38.18 7.89 -8.56
N TYR A 106 37.05 7.52 -9.16
CA TYR A 106 36.82 6.15 -9.64
C TYR A 106 37.69 5.77 -10.83
N VAL A 107 38.17 6.73 -11.63
CA VAL A 107 39.05 6.45 -12.77
C VAL A 107 40.39 5.82 -12.34
N PRO A 108 41.18 6.44 -11.44
CA PRO A 108 42.41 5.80 -10.95
C PRO A 108 42.12 4.54 -10.12
N GLU A 109 40.99 4.46 -9.41
CA GLU A 109 40.59 3.26 -8.66
C GLU A 109 40.37 2.06 -9.60
N ILE A 110 39.67 2.25 -10.73
CA ILE A 110 39.47 1.22 -11.76
C ILE A 110 40.80 0.86 -12.43
N ALA A 111 41.63 1.84 -12.79
CA ALA A 111 42.92 1.59 -13.42
C ALA A 111 43.84 0.74 -12.53
N LEU A 112 43.91 1.06 -11.23
CA LEU A 112 44.63 0.26 -10.24
C LEU A 112 43.97 -1.12 -10.07
N SER A 113 42.65 -1.23 -10.06
CA SER A 113 41.96 -2.52 -9.93
C SER A 113 42.22 -3.47 -11.11
N ILE A 114 42.33 -2.93 -12.34
CA ILE A 114 42.74 -3.70 -13.54
C ILE A 114 44.19 -4.16 -13.41
N LEU A 115 45.09 -3.24 -13.00
CA LEU A 115 46.49 -3.56 -12.75
C LEU A 115 46.62 -4.65 -11.68
N GLY A 116 45.80 -4.59 -10.62
CA GLY A 116 45.74 -5.57 -9.55
C GLY A 116 45.39 -6.98 -10.03
N ILE A 117 44.47 -7.13 -10.99
CA ILE A 117 44.20 -8.43 -11.62
C ILE A 117 45.43 -8.96 -12.36
N TYR A 118 46.08 -8.12 -13.16
CA TYR A 118 47.26 -8.51 -13.91
C TYR A 118 48.38 -9.03 -12.99
N TRP A 119 48.66 -8.32 -11.89
CA TRP A 119 49.68 -8.76 -10.93
C TRP A 119 49.25 -9.98 -10.12
N ALA A 120 47.99 -10.05 -9.68
CA ALA A 120 47.51 -11.13 -8.82
C ALA A 120 47.38 -12.48 -9.56
N PHE A 121 47.12 -12.47 -10.87
CA PHE A 121 46.82 -13.69 -11.64
C PHE A 121 47.85 -14.02 -12.73
N HIS A 122 48.64 -13.06 -13.23
CA HIS A 122 49.57 -13.30 -14.34
C HIS A 122 51.05 -13.23 -13.94
N SER A 123 51.42 -12.31 -13.05
CA SER A 123 52.83 -12.07 -12.67
C SER A 123 53.22 -12.69 -11.31
N SER A 124 52.43 -13.60 -10.75
CA SER A 124 52.66 -14.20 -9.42
C SER A 124 53.72 -15.31 -9.41
N THR A 125 54.37 -15.60 -10.54
CA THR A 125 55.43 -16.61 -10.65
C THR A 125 56.67 -16.17 -9.86
N GLY A 126 56.83 -16.67 -8.63
CA GLY A 126 58.01 -16.44 -7.79
C GLY A 126 57.76 -15.82 -6.41
N CYS A 127 56.50 -15.52 -6.02
CA CYS A 127 56.17 -15.11 -4.64
C CYS A 127 55.52 -16.28 -3.86
N GLU A 128 55.65 -16.31 -2.53
CA GLU A 128 55.02 -17.35 -1.68
C GLU A 128 53.48 -17.30 -1.76
N LEU A 129 52.84 -18.48 -1.74
CA LEU A 129 51.37 -18.62 -1.76
C LEU A 129 50.69 -17.86 -0.60
N GLY A 130 51.37 -17.70 0.54
CA GLY A 130 50.88 -16.94 1.69
C GLY A 130 50.64 -15.46 1.40
N VAL A 131 51.33 -14.89 0.40
CA VAL A 131 51.16 -13.49 -0.04
C VAL A 131 50.19 -13.39 -1.22
N VAL A 132 50.25 -14.35 -2.14
CA VAL A 132 49.46 -14.32 -3.39
C VAL A 132 47.96 -14.47 -3.11
N VAL A 133 47.57 -15.40 -2.24
CA VAL A 133 46.15 -15.70 -1.96
C VAL A 133 45.42 -14.50 -1.30
N PRO A 134 45.96 -13.85 -0.26
CA PRO A 134 45.34 -12.65 0.31
C PRO A 134 45.19 -11.49 -0.69
N VAL A 135 46.16 -11.31 -1.59
CA VAL A 135 46.10 -10.26 -2.63
C VAL A 135 45.03 -10.57 -3.68
N GLN A 136 44.87 -11.82 -4.08
CA GLN A 136 43.77 -12.23 -4.96
C GLN A 136 42.40 -11.95 -4.32
N ILE A 137 42.25 -12.28 -3.04
CA ILE A 137 41.01 -12.03 -2.29
C ILE A 137 40.70 -10.52 -2.23
N THR A 138 41.69 -9.66 -1.93
CA THR A 138 41.44 -8.21 -1.87
C THR A 138 41.08 -7.61 -3.23
N VAL A 139 41.69 -8.07 -4.31
CA VAL A 139 41.34 -7.63 -5.68
C VAL A 139 39.90 -8.05 -6.02
N VAL A 140 39.49 -9.28 -5.71
CA VAL A 140 38.11 -9.75 -5.94
C VAL A 140 37.11 -8.93 -5.12
N LEU A 141 37.38 -8.73 -3.82
CA LEU A 141 36.53 -7.91 -2.95
C LEU A 141 36.39 -6.47 -3.46
N GLN A 142 37.47 -5.88 -3.96
CA GLN A 142 37.46 -4.54 -4.55
C GLN A 142 36.53 -4.45 -5.77
N TRP A 143 36.57 -5.44 -6.66
CA TRP A 143 35.67 -5.51 -7.81
C TRP A 143 34.21 -5.70 -7.41
N LEU A 144 33.93 -6.50 -6.38
CA LEU A 144 32.57 -6.64 -5.84
C LEU A 144 32.02 -5.32 -5.29
N ILE A 145 32.85 -4.54 -4.59
CA ILE A 145 32.48 -3.21 -4.10
C ILE A 145 32.23 -2.25 -5.28
N LEU A 146 33.09 -2.22 -6.30
CA LEU A 146 32.90 -1.38 -7.48
C LEU A 146 31.61 -1.74 -8.23
N LEU A 147 31.38 -3.03 -8.49
CA LEU A 147 30.19 -3.50 -9.20
C LEU A 147 28.90 -3.18 -8.42
N SER A 148 28.91 -3.29 -7.09
CA SER A 148 27.74 -2.96 -6.27
C SER A 148 27.41 -1.47 -6.33
N VAL A 149 28.42 -0.59 -6.36
CA VAL A 149 28.23 0.86 -6.55
C VAL A 149 27.62 1.17 -7.92
N PHE A 150 28.12 0.55 -9.00
CA PHE A 150 27.55 0.74 -10.34
C PHE A 150 26.13 0.20 -10.46
N ALA A 151 25.83 -0.96 -9.83
CA ALA A 151 24.49 -1.51 -9.77
C ALA A 151 23.53 -0.58 -9.01
N ALA A 152 23.94 -0.06 -7.86
CA ALA A 152 23.18 0.91 -7.09
C ALA A 152 22.93 2.20 -7.90
N ALA A 153 23.95 2.74 -8.55
CA ALA A 153 23.79 3.91 -9.42
C ALA A 153 22.80 3.63 -10.57
N ALA A 154 22.87 2.46 -11.21
CA ALA A 154 21.95 2.07 -12.28
C ALA A 154 20.50 1.89 -11.83
N MET A 155 20.26 1.49 -10.57
CA MET A 155 18.91 1.40 -10.01
C MET A 155 18.25 2.77 -9.82
N PHE A 156 19.01 3.75 -9.31
CA PHE A 156 18.50 5.11 -9.04
C PHE A 156 18.64 6.07 -10.24
N PHE A 157 19.36 5.66 -11.29
CA PHE A 157 19.49 6.41 -12.52
C PHE A 157 18.19 6.38 -13.33
N ASP A 158 17.65 7.58 -13.60
CA ASP A 158 16.52 7.79 -14.48
C ASP A 158 17.00 8.17 -15.89
N PRO A 159 16.89 7.26 -16.88
CA PRO A 159 17.37 7.51 -18.23
C PRO A 159 16.61 8.62 -18.97
N LEU A 160 15.41 9.02 -18.51
CA LEU A 160 14.52 9.97 -19.20
C LEU A 160 14.37 11.33 -18.50
N GLY A 161 15.15 11.62 -17.46
CA GLY A 161 15.10 12.90 -16.72
C GLY A 161 15.31 14.18 -17.55
N ALA A 162 15.70 14.06 -18.83
CA ALA A 162 15.83 15.18 -19.77
C ALA A 162 14.47 15.66 -20.36
N LEU A 163 13.47 14.79 -20.48
CA LEU A 163 12.19 15.13 -21.15
C LEU A 163 11.32 16.08 -20.31
N HIS A 164 11.47 16.08 -18.99
CA HIS A 164 10.74 16.98 -18.09
C HIS A 164 11.12 18.47 -18.25
N LYS A 165 12.25 18.77 -18.92
CA LYS A 165 12.71 20.14 -19.16
C LYS A 165 11.94 20.82 -20.30
N GLN A 166 11.28 20.05 -21.17
CA GLN A 166 10.58 20.55 -22.35
C GLN A 166 9.07 20.77 -22.11
N ASP A 167 8.49 20.14 -21.09
CA ASP A 167 7.05 20.22 -20.79
C ASP A 167 6.63 21.48 -19.99
N ARG A 168 7.57 22.27 -19.45
CA ARG A 168 7.20 23.57 -18.84
C ARG A 168 6.89 24.67 -19.88
N SER A 169 7.14 24.41 -21.16
CA SER A 169 6.95 25.38 -22.25
C SER A 169 5.84 25.05 -23.24
N ILE A 170 5.14 23.91 -23.10
CA ILE A 170 4.10 23.47 -24.05
C ILE A 170 2.80 23.25 -23.29
N GLU A 171 2.27 24.33 -22.74
CA GLU A 171 0.93 24.40 -22.15
C GLU A 171 -0.05 24.88 -23.23
N GLN A 172 -0.35 24.02 -24.21
CA GLN A 172 -1.54 24.08 -25.10
C GLN A 172 -1.42 23.03 -26.22
N SER A 173 -1.89 21.80 -26.00
CA SER A 173 -2.72 21.08 -26.98
C SER A 173 -3.19 19.73 -26.43
N SER A 174 -4.47 19.47 -26.64
CA SER A 174 -5.31 18.49 -25.96
C SER A 174 -5.27 17.07 -26.54
N LYS A 175 -5.52 16.09 -25.68
CA LYS A 175 -6.05 14.72 -25.92
C LYS A 175 -5.20 13.69 -26.67
N PHE A 176 -4.29 14.04 -27.58
CA PHE A 176 -3.47 13.02 -28.29
C PHE A 176 -2.29 12.48 -27.44
N GLN A 177 -1.83 13.25 -26.44
CA GLN A 177 -0.60 12.97 -25.70
C GLN A 177 -0.78 12.01 -24.50
N CYS A 178 -2.03 11.79 -24.04
CA CYS A 178 -2.34 10.94 -22.88
C CYS A 178 -2.16 9.44 -23.17
N GLN A 179 -2.40 8.99 -24.41
CA GLN A 179 -2.29 7.58 -24.81
C GLN A 179 -0.83 7.11 -24.96
N THR A 180 0.07 8.00 -25.36
CA THR A 180 1.51 7.71 -25.46
C THR A 180 2.20 7.81 -24.10
N PHE A 181 1.74 8.74 -23.25
CA PHE A 181 2.24 8.92 -21.89
C PHE A 181 1.86 7.75 -20.96
N SER A 182 0.63 7.22 -21.03
CA SER A 182 0.25 6.05 -20.21
C SER A 182 1.02 4.79 -20.58
N LYS A 183 1.34 4.58 -21.87
CA LYS A 183 2.19 3.49 -22.33
C LYS A 183 3.64 3.63 -21.83
N LEU A 184 4.13 4.86 -21.74
CA LEU A 184 5.48 5.15 -21.22
C LEU A 184 5.55 4.95 -19.70
N VAL A 185 4.53 5.39 -18.97
CA VAL A 185 4.39 5.16 -17.52
C VAL A 185 4.23 3.68 -17.21
N ALA A 186 3.43 2.93 -17.98
CA ALA A 186 3.32 1.48 -17.85
C ALA A 186 4.65 0.76 -18.15
N ALA A 187 5.43 1.24 -19.14
CA ALA A 187 6.78 0.73 -19.40
C ALA A 187 7.76 1.02 -18.24
N LEU A 188 7.60 2.16 -17.55
CA LEU A 188 8.40 2.52 -16.37
C LEU A 188 8.02 1.70 -15.12
N VAL A 189 6.73 1.47 -14.89
CA VAL A 189 6.23 0.61 -13.81
C VAL A 189 6.71 -0.83 -14.01
N THR A 190 6.64 -1.36 -15.23
CA THR A 190 7.12 -2.73 -15.54
C THR A 190 8.66 -2.88 -15.46
N LEU A 191 9.43 -1.84 -15.80
CA LEU A 191 10.88 -1.82 -15.58
C LEU A 191 11.25 -1.78 -14.10
N TRP A 192 10.52 -1.00 -13.31
CA TRP A 192 10.71 -0.89 -11.87
C TRP A 192 10.29 -2.18 -11.16
N GLU A 193 9.16 -2.76 -11.56
CA GLU A 193 8.67 -4.05 -11.09
C GLU A 193 9.67 -5.17 -11.41
N ARG A 194 10.29 -5.19 -12.60
CA ARG A 194 11.39 -6.12 -12.92
C ARG A 194 12.62 -5.93 -12.04
N ARG A 195 12.99 -4.69 -11.69
CA ARG A 195 14.14 -4.38 -10.82
C ARG A 195 13.88 -4.77 -9.37
N CYS A 196 12.70 -4.47 -8.83
CA CYS A 196 12.27 -4.91 -7.51
C CYS A 196 12.13 -6.44 -7.43
N ARG A 197 11.60 -7.08 -8.48
CA ARG A 197 11.46 -8.55 -8.55
C ARG A 197 12.82 -9.25 -8.61
N LEU A 198 13.84 -8.65 -9.23
CA LEU A 198 15.21 -9.20 -9.27
C LEU A 198 15.92 -9.18 -7.89
N LEU A 199 15.58 -8.22 -7.03
CA LEU A 199 16.21 -8.03 -5.71
C LEU A 199 15.39 -8.63 -4.55
N CYS A 200 14.07 -8.67 -4.66
CA CYS A 200 13.16 -9.11 -3.59
C CYS A 200 12.78 -10.60 -3.64
N CYS A 201 13.37 -11.42 -4.53
CA CYS A 201 13.14 -12.87 -4.59
C CYS A 201 13.33 -13.60 -3.25
N CYS A 202 14.00 -12.99 -2.27
CA CYS A 202 14.25 -13.59 -0.96
C CYS A 202 13.30 -13.13 0.17
N PHE A 203 12.46 -12.11 -0.03
CA PHE A 203 11.67 -11.49 1.06
C PHE A 203 10.16 -11.39 0.81
N ALA A 204 9.70 -11.34 -0.43
CA ALA A 204 8.27 -11.24 -0.73
C ALA A 204 7.81 -12.52 -1.43
N GLY A 205 6.93 -13.27 -0.75
CA GLY A 205 6.22 -14.40 -1.33
C GLY A 205 5.48 -13.97 -2.61
N ASN A 206 5.34 -14.92 -3.53
CA ASN A 206 4.82 -14.72 -4.88
C ASN A 206 3.29 -14.51 -4.92
N ASP A 207 2.76 -13.61 -4.08
CA ASP A 207 1.33 -13.34 -3.99
C ASP A 207 0.93 -12.23 -4.99
N GLN A 208 0.44 -12.68 -6.15
CA GLN A 208 0.05 -11.82 -7.26
C GLN A 208 -1.09 -10.85 -6.89
N GLN A 209 -1.93 -11.18 -5.89
CA GLN A 209 -3.01 -10.31 -5.42
C GLN A 209 -2.47 -9.11 -4.63
N TYR A 210 -1.48 -9.34 -3.76
CA TYR A 210 -0.82 -8.29 -2.99
C TYR A 210 -0.08 -7.30 -3.89
N MET A 211 0.63 -7.81 -4.89
CA MET A 211 1.36 -6.96 -5.86
C MET A 211 0.43 -6.12 -6.73
N ASN A 212 -0.72 -6.67 -7.15
CA ASN A 212 -1.71 -5.91 -7.92
C ASN A 212 -2.35 -4.79 -7.08
N ALA A 213 -2.65 -5.05 -5.80
CA ALA A 213 -3.17 -4.03 -4.89
C ALA A 213 -2.15 -2.90 -4.65
N ILE A 214 -0.87 -3.25 -4.46
CA ILE A 214 0.21 -2.26 -4.33
C ILE A 214 0.36 -1.42 -5.59
N SER A 215 0.33 -2.04 -6.78
CA SER A 215 0.45 -1.30 -8.04
C SER A 215 -0.71 -0.32 -8.25
N GLN A 216 -1.94 -0.68 -7.87
CA GLN A 216 -3.10 0.21 -7.95
C GLN A 216 -3.01 1.36 -6.95
N ILE A 217 -2.56 1.10 -5.72
CA ILE A 217 -2.28 2.14 -4.72
C ILE A 217 -1.18 3.06 -5.28
N ALA A 218 -0.10 2.51 -5.82
CA ALA A 218 0.99 3.29 -6.40
C ALA A 218 0.53 4.14 -7.60
N GLU A 219 -0.35 3.61 -8.46
CA GLU A 219 -0.94 4.36 -9.58
C GLU A 219 -1.84 5.52 -9.11
N MET A 220 -2.70 5.28 -8.10
CA MET A 220 -3.51 6.34 -7.50
C MET A 220 -2.67 7.42 -6.83
N PHE A 221 -1.64 7.01 -6.08
CA PHE A 221 -0.70 7.96 -5.47
C PHE A 221 0.07 8.72 -6.55
N ALA A 222 0.50 8.07 -7.63
CA ALA A 222 1.22 8.70 -8.73
C ALA A 222 0.36 9.69 -9.54
N SER A 223 -0.92 9.40 -9.75
CA SER A 223 -1.83 10.31 -10.46
C SER A 223 -2.13 11.58 -9.66
N GLU A 224 -2.30 11.48 -8.33
CA GLU A 224 -2.62 12.62 -7.46
C GLU A 224 -1.37 13.40 -7.00
N LEU A 225 -0.19 12.76 -6.94
CA LEU A 225 1.09 13.42 -6.70
C LEU A 225 1.70 14.03 -7.98
N HIS A 226 1.02 13.91 -9.13
CA HIS A 226 1.47 14.52 -10.38
C HIS A 226 1.66 16.04 -10.20
N GLY A 227 2.89 16.52 -10.41
CA GLY A 227 3.27 17.92 -10.23
C GLY A 227 3.98 18.24 -8.90
N VAL A 228 4.01 17.33 -7.93
CA VAL A 228 4.84 17.50 -6.73
C VAL A 228 6.26 17.00 -7.02
N ASP A 229 7.23 17.89 -6.95
CA ASP A 229 8.66 17.57 -7.01
C ASP A 229 9.04 16.87 -5.68
N ALA A 230 8.59 15.65 -5.44
CA ALA A 230 8.86 14.89 -4.20
C ALA A 230 9.55 13.57 -4.54
N VAL A 231 10.58 13.23 -3.77
CA VAL A 231 11.30 11.95 -3.86
C VAL A 231 10.57 10.92 -2.97
N PRO A 232 10.59 9.60 -3.27
CA PRO A 232 9.90 8.60 -2.45
C PRO A 232 10.26 8.64 -0.96
N SER A 233 11.49 9.05 -0.62
CA SER A 233 11.96 9.26 0.75
C SER A 233 11.25 10.40 1.48
N ASP A 234 10.82 11.46 0.77
CA ASP A 234 10.05 12.58 1.33
C ASP A 234 8.66 12.12 1.76
N VAL A 235 8.02 11.27 0.93
CA VAL A 235 6.71 10.66 1.23
C VAL A 235 6.79 9.79 2.47
N ALA A 236 7.82 8.94 2.57
CA ALA A 236 8.05 8.10 3.75
C ALA A 236 8.21 8.94 5.04
N VAL A 237 8.97 10.04 4.98
CA VAL A 237 9.14 10.95 6.12
C VAL A 237 7.83 11.64 6.49
N GLY A 238 7.08 12.15 5.51
CA GLY A 238 5.78 12.76 5.78
C GLY A 238 4.82 11.78 6.47
N LEU A 239 4.79 10.51 6.02
CA LEU A 239 3.93 9.48 6.61
C LEU A 239 4.33 9.17 8.06
N ILE A 240 5.62 9.05 8.35
CA ILE A 240 6.13 8.83 9.71
C ILE A 240 5.72 9.97 10.64
N LEU A 241 5.89 11.22 10.20
CA LEU A 241 5.56 12.39 11.01
C LEU A 241 4.05 12.55 11.21
N LEU A 242 3.26 12.26 10.18
CA LEU A 242 1.80 12.31 10.26
C LEU A 242 1.24 11.25 11.22
N GLN A 243 1.78 10.03 11.17
CA GLN A 243 1.40 8.97 12.11
C GLN A 243 1.64 9.40 13.56
N GLN A 244 2.78 10.02 13.86
CA GLN A 244 3.10 10.49 15.22
C GLN A 244 2.10 11.55 15.72
N GLN A 245 1.61 12.41 14.83
CA GLN A 245 0.61 13.41 15.18
C GLN A 245 -0.76 12.77 15.47
N GLN A 246 -1.17 11.80 14.65
CA GLN A 246 -2.45 11.09 14.81
C GLN A 246 -2.51 10.24 16.09
N GLU A 247 -1.39 9.66 16.52
CA GLU A 247 -1.30 8.90 17.78
C GLU A 247 -1.60 9.78 19.01
N ILE A 248 -1.30 11.08 18.95
CA ILE A 248 -1.55 12.04 20.03
C ILE A 248 -3.03 12.45 20.06
N GLU A 249 -3.67 12.56 18.90
CA GLU A 249 -5.06 13.01 18.75
C GLU A 249 -6.10 11.91 19.05
N SER A 250 -5.73 10.63 18.95
CA SER A 250 -6.68 9.49 18.98
C SER A 250 -7.20 9.03 20.36
N ARG A 251 -7.02 9.80 21.45
CA ARG A 251 -7.57 9.44 22.78
C ARG A 251 -9.00 9.96 22.99
N GLY A 252 -9.98 9.28 22.39
CA GLY A 252 -11.41 9.49 22.61
C GLY A 252 -12.04 8.45 23.56
N LYS A 253 -13.10 8.84 24.29
CA LYS A 253 -13.91 7.98 25.17
C LYS A 253 -15.04 7.30 24.40
N GLU A 254 -15.16 5.98 24.51
CA GLU A 254 -16.18 5.17 23.84
C GLU A 254 -17.38 4.82 24.77
N GLU A 255 -18.57 4.79 24.17
CA GLU A 255 -19.84 4.45 24.84
C GLU A 255 -20.17 2.95 24.64
N ARG A 256 -19.92 2.15 25.69
CA ARG A 256 -19.90 0.67 25.68
C ARG A 256 -21.17 -0.01 25.14
N SER A 257 -22.34 0.62 25.31
CA SER A 257 -23.65 0.06 24.90
C SER A 257 -23.83 -0.06 23.37
N ARG A 258 -23.33 0.91 22.60
CA ARG A 258 -23.43 0.89 21.13
C ARG A 258 -22.55 -0.20 20.51
N ILE A 259 -21.41 -0.48 21.14
CA ILE A 259 -20.44 -1.50 20.70
C ILE A 259 -21.06 -2.89 20.81
N ASP A 260 -21.78 -3.20 21.89
CA ASP A 260 -22.42 -4.51 22.09
C ASP A 260 -23.49 -4.78 21.02
N ALA A 261 -24.26 -3.76 20.63
CA ALA A 261 -25.23 -3.86 19.53
C ALA A 261 -24.53 -4.11 18.18
N ALA A 262 -23.45 -3.38 17.90
CA ALA A 262 -22.68 -3.57 16.68
C ALA A 262 -22.03 -4.97 16.64
N ALA A 263 -21.51 -5.49 17.76
CA ALA A 263 -20.98 -6.84 17.84
C ALA A 263 -22.06 -7.91 17.57
N TYR A 264 -23.27 -7.70 18.11
CA TYR A 264 -24.41 -8.60 17.90
C TYR A 264 -24.81 -8.72 16.42
N PHE A 265 -24.92 -7.60 15.72
CA PHE A 265 -25.40 -7.56 14.32
C PHE A 265 -24.34 -7.96 13.29
N MET A 266 -23.06 -8.07 13.68
CA MET A 266 -21.96 -8.46 12.80
C MET A 266 -22.21 -9.84 12.16
N ARG A 267 -22.82 -10.77 12.91
CA ARG A 267 -23.12 -12.13 12.41
C ARG A 267 -23.96 -12.11 11.14
N TYR A 268 -24.87 -11.14 11.01
CA TYR A 268 -25.72 -11.00 9.85
C TYR A 268 -24.90 -10.54 8.64
N SER A 269 -24.07 -9.51 8.84
CA SER A 269 -23.17 -9.02 7.80
C SER A 269 -22.23 -10.11 7.30
N VAL A 270 -21.60 -10.88 8.19
CA VAL A 270 -20.74 -12.01 7.82
C VAL A 270 -21.52 -13.11 7.09
N GLY A 271 -22.75 -13.41 7.52
CA GLY A 271 -23.61 -14.42 6.90
C GLY A 271 -23.87 -14.17 5.41
N SER A 272 -23.88 -12.90 4.98
CA SER A 272 -24.11 -12.52 3.57
C SER A 272 -23.04 -13.06 2.60
N TYR A 273 -21.86 -13.42 3.10
CA TYR A 273 -20.77 -13.98 2.32
C TYR A 273 -20.98 -15.48 2.00
N GLY A 274 -21.93 -16.14 2.65
CA GLY A 274 -22.29 -17.53 2.41
C GLY A 274 -21.24 -18.54 2.90
N TRP A 275 -21.25 -19.73 2.31
CA TRP A 275 -20.47 -20.86 2.79
C TRP A 275 -18.94 -20.67 2.74
N PRO A 276 -18.32 -19.95 1.78
CA PRO A 276 -16.86 -19.80 1.77
C PRO A 276 -16.35 -19.10 3.02
N MET A 277 -17.03 -18.05 3.47
CA MET A 277 -16.66 -17.32 4.67
C MET A 277 -16.93 -18.14 5.94
N TYR A 278 -18.04 -18.89 5.97
CA TYR A 278 -18.34 -19.77 7.10
C TYR A 278 -17.28 -20.86 7.29
N VAL A 279 -16.83 -21.51 6.21
CA VAL A 279 -15.76 -22.52 6.23
C VAL A 279 -14.42 -21.88 6.60
N PHE A 280 -14.10 -20.69 6.08
CA PHE A 280 -12.89 -19.96 6.44
C PHE A 280 -12.84 -19.64 7.94
N MET A 281 -13.96 -19.23 8.54
CA MET A 281 -14.03 -18.94 9.98
C MET A 281 -14.10 -20.19 10.86
N ASN A 282 -14.51 -21.33 10.31
CA ASN A 282 -14.67 -22.60 11.02
C ASN A 282 -13.91 -23.75 10.31
N PRO A 283 -12.58 -23.70 10.22
CA PRO A 283 -11.81 -24.61 9.35
C PRO A 283 -11.88 -26.09 9.78
N CYS A 284 -12.06 -26.37 11.08
CA CYS A 284 -12.05 -27.74 11.59
C CYS A 284 -13.41 -28.46 11.45
N CYS A 285 -14.52 -27.76 11.71
CA CYS A 285 -15.87 -28.36 11.77
C CYS A 285 -16.86 -27.79 10.74
N GLY A 286 -16.54 -26.65 10.11
CA GLY A 286 -17.43 -25.92 9.21
C GLY A 286 -17.94 -26.75 8.04
N PRO A 287 -17.09 -27.47 7.29
CA PRO A 287 -17.54 -28.34 6.20
C PRO A 287 -18.50 -29.44 6.67
N CYS A 288 -18.26 -30.05 7.83
CA CYS A 288 -19.13 -31.09 8.39
C CYS A 288 -20.50 -30.53 8.80
N SER A 289 -20.51 -29.40 9.52
CA SER A 289 -21.74 -28.70 9.91
C SER A 289 -22.54 -28.22 8.69
N LEU A 290 -21.85 -27.78 7.63
CA LEU A 290 -22.45 -27.37 6.38
C LEU A 290 -23.08 -28.57 5.65
N CYS A 291 -22.38 -29.70 5.55
CA CYS A 291 -22.92 -30.92 4.94
C CYS A 291 -24.12 -31.49 5.69
N GLN A 292 -24.21 -31.31 7.02
CA GLN A 292 -25.37 -31.73 7.80
C GLN A 292 -26.59 -30.84 7.58
N LYS A 293 -26.38 -29.55 7.27
CA LYS A 293 -27.45 -28.55 7.15
C LYS A 293 -27.82 -28.22 5.70
N ALA A 294 -26.94 -28.50 4.74
CA ALA A 294 -27.20 -28.40 3.32
C ALA A 294 -28.20 -29.47 2.88
N SER A 295 -29.11 -29.10 1.98
CA SER A 295 -30.06 -30.04 1.41
C SER A 295 -29.32 -31.10 0.59
N ALA A 296 -29.64 -32.39 0.81
CA ALA A 296 -29.07 -33.47 0.00
C ALA A 296 -29.33 -33.18 -1.48
N CYS A 297 -28.28 -33.18 -2.32
CA CYS A 297 -28.30 -32.76 -3.73
C CYS A 297 -29.15 -33.66 -4.67
N CYS A 298 -30.11 -34.42 -4.11
CA CYS A 298 -30.99 -35.39 -4.78
C CYS A 298 -32.48 -34.98 -4.79
N TYR A 299 -32.87 -33.85 -4.19
CA TYR A 299 -34.22 -33.31 -4.36
C TYR A 299 -34.24 -32.17 -5.37
N PRO A 300 -35.20 -32.13 -6.32
CA PRO A 300 -35.36 -30.95 -7.15
C PRO A 300 -35.64 -29.75 -6.24
N ALA A 301 -34.84 -28.70 -6.39
CA ALA A 301 -34.99 -27.43 -5.69
C ALA A 301 -36.24 -26.65 -6.15
N ASN A 302 -37.40 -27.30 -6.10
CA ASN A 302 -38.68 -26.66 -6.35
C ASN A 302 -39.24 -26.11 -5.03
N SER A 303 -39.41 -24.79 -5.04
CA SER A 303 -40.36 -23.97 -4.26
C SER A 303 -39.99 -23.47 -2.86
N LEU A 304 -38.81 -22.87 -2.68
CA LEU A 304 -38.70 -21.71 -1.78
C LEU A 304 -38.62 -20.45 -2.66
N ALA A 305 -39.77 -19.86 -3.00
CA ALA A 305 -39.88 -18.71 -3.92
C ALA A 305 -39.04 -17.49 -3.48
N HIS A 306 -38.69 -17.41 -2.20
CA HIS A 306 -37.92 -16.33 -1.60
C HIS A 306 -36.39 -16.47 -1.71
N ILE A 307 -35.86 -17.61 -2.20
CA ILE A 307 -34.41 -17.83 -2.38
C ILE A 307 -34.07 -17.81 -3.87
N ILE A 308 -33.29 -16.81 -4.29
CA ILE A 308 -32.93 -16.56 -5.69
C ILE A 308 -31.45 -16.92 -5.92
N LYS A 309 -31.21 -17.85 -6.85
CA LYS A 309 -29.88 -18.22 -7.39
C LYS A 309 -28.85 -18.75 -6.37
N ASP A 310 -29.28 -19.55 -5.38
CA ASP A 310 -28.32 -20.29 -4.54
C ASP A 310 -27.63 -21.41 -5.35
N ASN A 311 -26.57 -22.00 -4.79
CA ASN A 311 -25.88 -23.16 -5.34
C ASN A 311 -26.74 -24.44 -5.25
N CYS A 312 -26.33 -25.49 -5.97
CA CYS A 312 -27.10 -26.72 -6.13
C CYS A 312 -27.45 -27.47 -4.83
N CYS A 313 -26.75 -27.19 -3.72
CA CYS A 313 -27.03 -27.83 -2.42
C CYS A 313 -27.40 -26.80 -1.34
N MET A 314 -27.83 -25.59 -1.75
CA MET A 314 -28.25 -24.48 -0.87
C MET A 314 -27.22 -24.10 0.21
N CYS A 315 -25.92 -24.29 -0.06
CA CYS A 315 -24.90 -24.14 0.97
C CYS A 315 -24.77 -22.69 1.45
N ASN A 316 -25.06 -21.69 0.61
CA ASN A 316 -25.01 -20.30 1.07
C ASN A 316 -26.12 -20.04 2.10
N THR A 317 -27.33 -20.52 1.83
CA THR A 317 -28.46 -20.39 2.77
C THR A 317 -28.20 -21.16 4.06
N ALA A 318 -27.67 -22.39 3.96
CA ALA A 318 -27.26 -23.17 5.13
C ALA A 318 -26.20 -22.43 5.97
N ALA A 319 -25.25 -21.74 5.33
CA ALA A 319 -24.25 -20.94 6.01
C ALA A 319 -24.85 -19.72 6.73
N ILE A 320 -25.85 -19.05 6.15
CA ILE A 320 -26.60 -17.98 6.84
C ILE A 320 -27.21 -18.53 8.13
N HIS A 321 -27.92 -19.66 8.06
CA HIS A 321 -28.54 -20.26 9.25
C HIS A 321 -27.53 -20.73 10.31
N LEU A 322 -26.33 -21.16 9.89
CA LEU A 322 -25.27 -21.54 10.82
C LEU A 322 -24.59 -20.33 11.46
N GLN A 323 -24.41 -19.24 10.71
CA GLN A 323 -23.74 -18.03 11.18
C GLN A 323 -24.64 -17.16 12.05
N THR A 324 -25.92 -17.05 11.69
CA THR A 324 -26.90 -16.17 12.35
C THR A 324 -27.72 -16.87 13.41
N GLU A 325 -27.74 -18.21 13.41
CA GLU A 325 -28.60 -19.05 14.25
C GLU A 325 -30.12 -18.85 13.99
N LEU A 326 -30.48 -18.22 12.87
CA LEU A 326 -31.87 -18.03 12.46
C LEU A 326 -32.58 -19.35 12.14
N ARG A 327 -33.88 -19.39 12.41
CA ARG A 327 -34.78 -20.44 11.92
C ARG A 327 -35.02 -20.27 10.43
N ASN A 328 -35.42 -21.35 9.75
CA ASN A 328 -35.72 -21.33 8.31
C ASN A 328 -36.85 -20.34 7.97
N GLU A 329 -37.89 -20.29 8.81
CA GLU A 329 -39.03 -19.38 8.70
C GLU A 329 -38.69 -17.89 8.92
N ASP A 330 -37.54 -17.62 9.54
CA ASP A 330 -37.09 -16.26 9.84
C ASP A 330 -36.18 -15.68 8.74
N LEU A 331 -35.81 -16.48 7.72
CA LEU A 331 -35.13 -15.98 6.52
C LEU A 331 -36.16 -15.67 5.44
N PHE A 332 -36.56 -14.40 5.37
CA PHE A 332 -37.70 -13.94 4.56
C PHE A 332 -37.39 -13.85 3.07
N TYR A 333 -36.18 -13.42 2.72
CA TYR A 333 -35.77 -13.27 1.33
C TYR A 333 -34.26 -13.39 1.23
N CYS A 334 -33.77 -14.04 0.18
CA CYS A 334 -32.35 -14.13 -0.07
C CYS A 334 -32.06 -14.11 -1.57
N SER A 335 -31.28 -13.12 -2.03
CA SER A 335 -30.83 -13.04 -3.42
C SER A 335 -29.32 -13.17 -3.49
N TYR A 336 -28.86 -14.20 -4.22
CA TYR A 336 -27.46 -14.38 -4.60
C TYR A 336 -27.17 -13.86 -6.01
N HIS A 337 -28.09 -13.08 -6.58
CA HIS A 337 -27.88 -12.44 -7.87
C HIS A 337 -26.69 -11.49 -7.78
N ASN A 338 -25.67 -11.71 -8.62
CA ASN A 338 -24.51 -10.82 -8.72
C ASN A 338 -24.29 -10.39 -10.18
N LYS A 339 -24.57 -9.11 -10.44
CA LYS A 339 -24.22 -8.38 -11.67
C LYS A 339 -23.70 -6.99 -11.29
N LEU A 340 -23.23 -6.21 -12.27
CA LEU A 340 -22.78 -4.84 -12.05
C LEU A 340 -23.89 -4.02 -11.37
N TYR A 341 -23.58 -3.44 -10.20
CA TYR A 341 -24.51 -2.73 -9.31
C TYR A 341 -25.63 -3.58 -8.66
N GLU A 342 -25.85 -4.83 -9.08
CA GLU A 342 -26.83 -5.74 -8.48
C GLU A 342 -26.12 -6.65 -7.46
N ILE A 343 -26.01 -6.18 -6.21
CA ILE A 343 -25.26 -6.86 -5.14
C ILE A 343 -26.18 -7.84 -4.40
N PRO A 344 -25.69 -9.05 -4.03
CA PRO A 344 -26.43 -9.97 -3.18
C PRO A 344 -26.83 -9.38 -1.83
N PHE A 345 -28.04 -9.69 -1.37
CA PHE A 345 -28.54 -9.30 -0.06
C PHE A 345 -29.61 -10.27 0.42
N TYR A 346 -29.92 -10.23 1.71
CA TYR A 346 -31.01 -11.00 2.28
C TYR A 346 -31.76 -10.19 3.34
N VAL A 347 -33.00 -10.60 3.60
CA VAL A 347 -33.89 -10.04 4.61
C VAL A 347 -34.20 -11.14 5.62
N ALA A 348 -34.00 -10.85 6.89
CA ALA A 348 -34.22 -11.77 8.00
C ALA A 348 -35.04 -11.12 9.12
N LEU A 349 -35.76 -11.94 9.87
CA LEU A 349 -36.51 -11.53 11.04
C LEU A 349 -35.77 -11.98 12.31
N ASP A 350 -35.21 -11.03 13.05
CA ASP A 350 -34.64 -11.28 14.36
C ASP A 350 -35.72 -11.06 15.43
N ARG A 351 -36.25 -12.16 15.97
CA ARG A 351 -37.29 -12.12 17.00
C ARG A 351 -36.76 -11.75 18.38
N ASP A 352 -35.48 -12.01 18.66
CA ASP A 352 -34.86 -11.74 19.96
C ASP A 352 -34.63 -10.24 20.15
N LYS A 353 -34.16 -9.55 19.11
CA LYS A 353 -33.99 -8.10 19.09
C LYS A 353 -35.20 -7.33 18.56
N LYS A 354 -36.23 -8.04 18.09
CA LYS A 354 -37.42 -7.47 17.45
C LYS A 354 -37.03 -6.55 16.28
N THR A 355 -36.22 -7.08 15.37
CA THR A 355 -35.73 -6.32 14.21
C THR A 355 -35.93 -7.06 12.90
N VAL A 356 -36.37 -6.35 11.87
CA VAL A 356 -36.23 -6.80 10.48
C VAL A 356 -34.84 -6.37 10.03
N VAL A 357 -33.99 -7.34 9.68
CA VAL A 357 -32.60 -7.12 9.31
C VAL A 357 -32.45 -7.25 7.80
N VAL A 358 -31.96 -6.20 7.15
CA VAL A 358 -31.51 -6.23 5.75
C VAL A 358 -30.00 -6.33 5.75
N SER A 359 -29.44 -7.42 5.26
CA SER A 359 -28.00 -7.64 5.22
C SER A 359 -27.49 -7.63 3.78
N ILE A 360 -26.54 -6.74 3.51
CA ILE A 360 -25.96 -6.51 2.18
C ILE A 360 -24.54 -7.08 2.14
N ARG A 361 -24.26 -7.88 1.12
CA ARG A 361 -22.95 -8.51 0.93
C ARG A 361 -21.90 -7.50 0.44
N GLY A 362 -20.67 -7.63 0.92
CA GLY A 362 -19.52 -6.90 0.37
C GLY A 362 -18.82 -7.62 -0.78
N THR A 363 -17.65 -7.12 -1.16
CA THR A 363 -16.89 -7.62 -2.33
C THR A 363 -16.47 -9.08 -2.19
N LEU A 364 -16.83 -9.91 -3.18
CA LEU A 364 -16.39 -11.31 -3.32
C LEU A 364 -16.11 -11.72 -4.78
N SER A 365 -16.15 -10.79 -5.73
CA SER A 365 -15.89 -11.04 -7.15
C SER A 365 -15.22 -9.84 -7.83
N MET A 366 -14.57 -10.08 -8.98
CA MET A 366 -13.95 -9.02 -9.80
C MET A 366 -14.95 -7.95 -10.28
N LYS A 367 -16.25 -8.27 -10.37
CA LYS A 367 -17.30 -7.32 -10.76
C LYS A 367 -17.63 -6.33 -9.63
N ASP A 368 -17.48 -6.77 -8.39
CA ASP A 368 -17.62 -5.92 -7.21
C ASP A 368 -16.48 -4.90 -7.17
N THR A 369 -15.26 -5.31 -7.55
CA THR A 369 -14.09 -4.42 -7.69
C THR A 369 -14.28 -3.32 -8.75
N LEU A 370 -15.00 -3.60 -9.84
CA LEU A 370 -15.34 -2.57 -10.85
C LEU A 370 -16.32 -1.53 -10.31
N THR A 371 -17.20 -1.91 -9.39
CA THR A 371 -18.10 -0.98 -8.69
C THR A 371 -17.31 -0.08 -7.73
N ASP A 372 -16.28 -0.63 -7.07
CA ASP A 372 -15.36 0.09 -6.16
C ASP A 372 -14.51 1.17 -6.85
N LEU A 373 -14.23 1.03 -8.16
CA LEU A 373 -13.37 1.94 -8.92
C LEU A 373 -14.10 3.14 -9.56
N THR A 374 -15.41 3.26 -9.36
CA THR A 374 -16.22 4.38 -9.90
C THR A 374 -16.25 5.58 -8.96
N GLY A 375 -15.13 6.30 -8.82
CA GLY A 375 -14.98 7.44 -7.89
C GLY A 375 -15.82 8.70 -8.16
N HIS A 376 -16.92 8.60 -8.91
CA HIS A 376 -17.83 9.72 -9.17
C HIS A 376 -18.90 9.79 -8.08
N GLY A 377 -19.25 11.01 -7.67
CA GLY A 377 -20.40 11.25 -6.81
C GLY A 377 -21.70 11.34 -7.61
N GLU A 378 -22.80 10.93 -7.00
CA GLU A 378 -24.15 11.01 -7.53
C GLU A 378 -25.04 11.72 -6.50
N ASP A 379 -25.96 12.57 -6.95
CA ASP A 379 -26.83 13.34 -6.06
C ASP A 379 -27.90 12.45 -5.40
N ILE A 380 -28.11 12.67 -4.10
CA ILE A 380 -29.14 12.00 -3.32
C ILE A 380 -30.37 12.90 -3.26
N HIS A 381 -31.44 12.52 -3.94
CA HIS A 381 -32.69 13.27 -3.94
C HIS A 381 -33.63 12.78 -2.84
N ILE A 382 -33.56 13.41 -1.66
CA ILE A 382 -34.45 13.15 -0.51
C ILE A 382 -34.89 14.47 0.12
N GLU A 383 -36.16 14.53 0.54
CA GLU A 383 -36.72 15.70 1.21
C GLU A 383 -35.91 16.09 2.47
N GLY A 384 -35.52 17.37 2.54
CA GLY A 384 -34.72 17.94 3.61
C GLY A 384 -33.22 17.58 3.59
N LEU A 385 -32.70 17.00 2.49
CA LEU A 385 -31.25 16.84 2.28
C LEU A 385 -30.82 17.68 1.08
N ASP A 386 -30.40 18.92 1.34
CA ASP A 386 -29.89 19.80 0.30
C ASP A 386 -28.40 19.52 0.02
N GLY A 387 -28.08 19.24 -1.24
CA GLY A 387 -26.70 18.99 -1.68
C GLY A 387 -26.08 17.70 -1.15
N GLY A 388 -26.87 16.70 -0.76
CA GLY A 388 -26.37 15.39 -0.36
C GLY A 388 -25.88 14.59 -1.57
N MET A 389 -24.69 13.98 -1.46
CA MET A 389 -24.10 13.15 -2.52
C MET A 389 -23.62 11.81 -1.97
N ALA A 390 -23.74 10.77 -2.78
CA ALA A 390 -23.24 9.44 -2.50
C ALA A 390 -22.25 8.97 -3.56
N HIS A 391 -21.40 8.00 -3.22
CA HIS A 391 -20.57 7.29 -4.21
C HIS A 391 -21.47 6.60 -5.24
N LYS A 392 -21.28 6.89 -6.53
CA LYS A 392 -22.17 6.48 -7.62
C LYS A 392 -22.44 4.97 -7.63
N GLY A 393 -21.40 4.15 -7.57
CA GLY A 393 -21.56 2.69 -7.56
C GLY A 393 -22.41 2.18 -6.40
N MET A 394 -22.22 2.76 -5.21
CA MET A 394 -22.96 2.38 -4.00
C MET A 394 -24.39 2.90 -4.03
N TYR A 395 -24.61 4.10 -4.60
CA TYR A 395 -25.93 4.67 -4.82
C TYR A 395 -26.77 3.84 -5.80
N LEU A 396 -26.18 3.41 -6.91
CA LEU A 396 -26.85 2.54 -7.88
C LEU A 396 -27.23 1.19 -7.24
N SER A 397 -26.33 0.59 -6.46
CA SER A 397 -26.64 -0.64 -5.72
C SER A 397 -27.70 -0.46 -4.65
N ALA A 398 -27.66 0.64 -3.91
CA ALA A 398 -28.67 0.95 -2.90
C ALA A 398 -30.05 1.17 -3.55
N THR A 399 -30.09 1.83 -4.71
CA THR A 399 -31.33 2.06 -5.46
C THR A 399 -31.91 0.76 -6.00
N TYR A 400 -31.08 -0.13 -6.52
CA TYR A 400 -31.49 -1.48 -6.93
C TYR A 400 -32.11 -2.26 -5.76
N ILE A 401 -31.42 -2.31 -4.62
CA ILE A 401 -31.89 -3.03 -3.43
C ILE A 401 -33.19 -2.40 -2.93
N LYS A 402 -33.29 -1.06 -2.88
CA LYS A 402 -34.53 -0.37 -2.52
C LYS A 402 -35.71 -0.78 -3.42
N GLY A 403 -35.51 -0.85 -4.74
CA GLY A 403 -36.55 -1.30 -5.67
C GLY A 403 -36.97 -2.76 -5.45
N GLN A 404 -36.03 -3.64 -5.08
CA GLN A 404 -36.39 -5.00 -4.68
C GLN A 404 -37.19 -5.00 -3.36
N LEU A 405 -36.73 -4.25 -2.35
CA LEU A 405 -37.33 -4.24 -1.02
C LEU A 405 -38.73 -3.61 -0.97
N ILE A 406 -38.96 -2.54 -1.75
CA ILE A 406 -40.19 -1.74 -1.74
C ILE A 406 -41.13 -2.15 -2.86
N ASP A 407 -40.66 -2.12 -4.12
CA ASP A 407 -41.56 -2.31 -5.28
C ASP A 407 -42.08 -3.76 -5.36
N HIS A 408 -41.32 -4.73 -4.85
CA HIS A 408 -41.75 -6.13 -4.76
C HIS A 408 -42.37 -6.47 -3.38
N GLY A 409 -42.56 -5.48 -2.50
CA GLY A 409 -43.25 -5.67 -1.22
C GLY A 409 -42.49 -6.47 -0.15
N ILE A 410 -41.22 -6.83 -0.36
CA ILE A 410 -40.45 -7.72 0.54
C ILE A 410 -40.41 -7.20 1.97
N LEU A 411 -40.15 -5.89 2.16
CA LEU A 411 -40.14 -5.32 3.52
C LEU A 411 -41.53 -5.30 4.14
N GLN A 412 -42.55 -4.94 3.36
CA GLN A 412 -43.94 -4.90 3.84
C GLN A 412 -44.36 -6.28 4.34
N GLU A 413 -44.11 -7.34 3.56
CA GLU A 413 -44.39 -8.73 3.95
C GLU A 413 -43.65 -9.15 5.22
N ALA A 414 -42.36 -8.79 5.34
CA ALA A 414 -41.57 -9.11 6.53
C ALA A 414 -42.10 -8.39 7.78
N PHE A 415 -42.50 -7.12 7.67
CA PHE A 415 -43.11 -6.37 8.78
C PHE A 415 -44.52 -6.88 9.13
N ASP A 416 -45.31 -7.28 8.14
CA ASP A 416 -46.65 -7.85 8.37
C ASP A 416 -46.55 -9.19 9.12
N GLU A 417 -45.56 -10.04 8.78
CA GLU A 417 -45.29 -11.26 9.54
C GLU A 417 -44.82 -10.95 10.96
N ALA A 418 -43.91 -9.98 11.10
CA ALA A 418 -43.41 -9.56 12.41
C ALA A 418 -44.55 -9.09 13.33
N ALA A 419 -45.48 -8.32 12.76
CA ALA A 419 -46.64 -7.76 13.44
C ALA A 419 -47.61 -8.82 13.99
N LYS A 420 -47.63 -10.04 13.45
CA LYS A 420 -48.41 -11.17 14.02
C LYS A 420 -47.92 -11.55 15.42
N THR A 421 -46.65 -11.33 15.72
CA THR A 421 -46.06 -11.67 17.02
C THR A 421 -45.93 -10.45 17.95
N VAL A 422 -45.37 -9.34 17.44
CA VAL A 422 -45.17 -8.11 18.23
C VAL A 422 -45.29 -6.89 17.31
N LYS A 423 -46.01 -5.85 17.74
CA LYS A 423 -46.28 -4.66 16.91
C LYS A 423 -45.10 -3.68 16.71
N SER A 424 -43.97 -3.87 17.40
CA SER A 424 -42.88 -2.88 17.45
C SER A 424 -41.55 -3.50 17.02
N TYR A 425 -41.50 -3.95 15.76
CA TYR A 425 -40.23 -4.28 15.13
C TYR A 425 -39.61 -3.03 14.51
N ARG A 426 -38.27 -2.94 14.54
CA ARG A 426 -37.52 -1.87 13.88
C ARG A 426 -36.71 -2.41 12.70
N LEU A 427 -36.37 -1.53 11.75
CA LEU A 427 -35.52 -1.88 10.63
C LEU A 427 -34.04 -1.72 11.00
N VAL A 428 -33.23 -2.74 10.74
CA VAL A 428 -31.78 -2.67 10.87
C VAL A 428 -31.14 -3.03 9.53
N VAL A 429 -30.26 -2.17 9.02
CA VAL A 429 -29.51 -2.42 7.78
C VAL A 429 -28.04 -2.67 8.14
N VAL A 430 -27.47 -3.78 7.66
CA VAL A 430 -26.08 -4.15 7.95
C VAL A 430 -25.31 -4.45 6.68
N GLY A 431 -24.01 -4.19 6.71
CA GLY A 431 -23.12 -4.50 5.61
C GLY A 431 -21.65 -4.35 6.00
N HIS A 432 -20.78 -5.02 5.25
CA HIS A 432 -19.33 -4.97 5.43
C HIS A 432 -18.64 -4.50 4.14
N SER A 433 -17.58 -3.69 4.26
CA SER A 433 -16.80 -3.16 3.13
C SER A 433 -17.71 -2.46 2.08
N LEU A 434 -17.69 -2.84 0.80
CA LEU A 434 -18.63 -2.31 -0.21
C LEU A 434 -20.09 -2.39 0.25
N GLY A 435 -20.48 -3.50 0.88
CA GLY A 435 -21.84 -3.69 1.42
C GLY A 435 -22.17 -2.72 2.55
N ALA A 436 -21.17 -2.27 3.32
CA ALA A 436 -21.34 -1.24 4.36
C ALA A 436 -21.62 0.14 3.75
N GLY A 437 -20.92 0.48 2.66
CA GLY A 437 -21.17 1.70 1.90
C GLY A 437 -22.56 1.71 1.28
N THR A 438 -22.93 0.60 0.62
CA THR A 438 -24.29 0.42 0.10
C THR A 438 -25.35 0.44 1.19
N ALA A 439 -25.11 -0.19 2.34
CA ALA A 439 -26.03 -0.17 3.49
C ALA A 439 -26.22 1.25 4.04
N SER A 440 -25.15 2.04 4.08
CA SER A 440 -25.21 3.44 4.52
C SER A 440 -26.09 4.28 3.59
N VAL A 441 -25.86 4.17 2.28
CA VAL A 441 -26.66 4.91 1.27
C VAL A 441 -28.11 4.42 1.25
N LEU A 442 -28.35 3.10 1.35
CA LEU A 442 -29.69 2.53 1.42
C LEU A 442 -30.44 3.04 2.66
N SER A 443 -29.75 3.12 3.80
CA SER A 443 -30.33 3.63 5.05
C SER A 443 -30.79 5.08 4.92
N VAL A 444 -30.01 5.91 4.23
CA VAL A 444 -30.40 7.29 3.89
C VAL A 444 -31.68 7.28 3.04
N LEU A 445 -31.74 6.44 1.99
CA LEU A 445 -32.90 6.34 1.08
C LEU A 445 -34.17 5.76 1.71
N LEU A 446 -34.05 4.97 2.78
CA LEU A 446 -35.16 4.34 3.50
C LEU A 446 -35.61 5.12 4.74
N LYS A 447 -34.75 6.00 5.29
CA LYS A 447 -35.04 6.76 6.51
C LYS A 447 -36.38 7.52 6.50
N PRO A 448 -36.83 8.14 5.39
CA PRO A 448 -38.15 8.80 5.36
C PRO A 448 -39.33 7.84 5.56
N MET A 449 -39.19 6.58 5.14
CA MET A 449 -40.23 5.54 5.28
C MET A 449 -40.11 4.78 6.60
N TYR A 450 -38.90 4.66 7.14
CA TYR A 450 -38.60 3.96 8.38
C TYR A 450 -37.82 4.86 9.36
N PRO A 451 -38.51 5.73 10.12
CA PRO A 451 -37.86 6.71 11.00
C PRO A 451 -36.99 6.10 12.09
N ASP A 452 -37.32 4.90 12.59
CA ASP A 452 -36.57 4.19 13.63
C ASP A 452 -35.44 3.29 13.09
N LEU A 453 -35.13 3.40 11.79
CA LEU A 453 -34.06 2.62 11.13
C LEU A 453 -32.71 2.87 11.81
N GLN A 454 -31.96 1.80 12.05
CA GLN A 454 -30.54 1.82 12.43
C GLN A 454 -29.68 1.11 11.38
N CYS A 455 -28.44 1.54 11.22
CA CYS A 455 -27.46 0.93 10.34
C CYS A 455 -26.15 0.63 11.07
N PHE A 456 -25.64 -0.58 10.90
CA PHE A 456 -24.30 -0.97 11.36
C PHE A 456 -23.44 -1.29 10.14
N ALA A 457 -22.49 -0.39 9.86
CA ALA A 457 -21.65 -0.39 8.68
C ALA A 457 -20.21 -0.76 9.08
N TYR A 458 -19.77 -1.98 8.77
CA TYR A 458 -18.46 -2.49 9.17
C TYR A 458 -17.43 -2.24 8.08
N SER A 459 -16.26 -1.69 8.44
CA SER A 459 -15.23 -1.30 7.46
C SER A 459 -15.79 -0.39 6.37
N ASN A 460 -16.63 0.58 6.77
CA ASN A 460 -17.39 1.42 5.86
C ASN A 460 -16.47 2.33 5.02
N PRO A 461 -16.48 2.21 3.68
CA PRO A 461 -15.75 3.16 2.82
C PRO A 461 -16.36 4.55 2.88
N SER A 462 -15.60 5.56 2.44
CA SER A 462 -16.10 6.93 2.28
C SER A 462 -17.18 6.99 1.18
N CYS A 463 -18.45 6.88 1.57
CA CYS A 463 -19.57 6.73 0.64
C CYS A 463 -20.51 7.94 0.56
N LEU A 464 -20.42 8.89 1.49
CA LEU A 464 -21.29 10.06 1.58
C LEU A 464 -20.47 11.35 1.67
N ASN A 465 -21.02 12.45 1.17
CA ASN A 465 -20.44 13.78 1.38
C ASN A 465 -20.81 14.35 2.76
N GLU A 466 -20.19 15.47 3.13
CA GLU A 466 -20.34 16.10 4.46
C GLU A 466 -21.80 16.43 4.81
N SER A 467 -22.54 17.03 3.86
CA SER A 467 -23.98 17.33 4.03
C SER A 467 -24.81 16.07 4.37
N ALA A 468 -24.57 14.98 3.65
CA ALA A 468 -25.25 13.71 3.92
C ALA A 468 -24.79 13.04 5.22
N CYS A 469 -23.49 13.09 5.54
CA CYS A 469 -22.92 12.50 6.75
C CYS A 469 -23.53 13.08 8.03
N THR A 470 -23.61 14.42 8.15
CA THR A 470 -24.15 15.09 9.35
C THR A 470 -25.58 14.63 9.66
N ARG A 471 -26.38 14.32 8.63
CA ARG A 471 -27.76 13.84 8.80
C ARG A 471 -27.83 12.38 9.25
N THR A 472 -26.74 11.62 9.15
CA THR A 472 -26.71 10.17 9.43
C THR A 472 -26.17 9.80 10.81
N GLU A 473 -25.59 10.74 11.55
CA GLU A 473 -24.88 10.51 12.82
C GLU A 473 -25.74 9.79 13.88
N ASP A 474 -27.05 10.04 13.87
CA ASP A 474 -27.98 9.47 14.85
C ASP A 474 -28.31 8.00 14.61
N TYR A 475 -28.14 7.51 13.38
CA TYR A 475 -28.65 6.19 13.00
C TYR A 475 -27.71 5.32 12.18
N ILE A 476 -26.57 5.83 11.69
CA ILE A 476 -25.54 5.03 11.03
C ILE A 476 -24.31 4.96 11.92
N MET A 477 -23.97 3.74 12.37
CA MET A 477 -22.76 3.48 13.11
C MET A 477 -21.73 2.81 12.19
N SER A 478 -20.62 3.52 11.94
CA SER A 478 -19.46 2.95 11.25
C SER A 478 -18.51 2.28 12.25
N VAL A 479 -18.14 1.03 12.01
CA VAL A 479 -17.22 0.26 12.85
C VAL A 479 -15.92 0.05 12.08
N ILE A 480 -14.81 0.58 12.60
CA ILE A 480 -13.50 0.55 11.95
C ILE A 480 -12.50 -0.08 12.91
N VAL A 481 -11.81 -1.14 12.46
CA VAL A 481 -10.84 -1.86 13.30
C VAL A 481 -9.42 -1.45 12.96
N GLY A 482 -8.73 -0.83 13.92
CA GLY A 482 -7.30 -0.54 13.85
C GLY A 482 -6.88 0.25 12.59
N LYS A 483 -6.02 -0.37 11.78
CA LYS A 483 -5.39 0.22 10.58
C LYS A 483 -6.10 -0.14 9.27
N ASP A 484 -7.38 -0.51 9.33
CA ASP A 484 -8.17 -0.83 8.14
C ASP A 484 -8.06 0.26 7.06
N VAL A 485 -7.71 -0.17 5.85
CA VAL A 485 -7.45 0.69 4.69
C VAL A 485 -8.76 1.11 4.00
N VAL A 486 -9.83 0.31 4.09
CA VAL A 486 -11.07 0.54 3.32
C VAL A 486 -11.74 1.88 3.66
N PRO A 487 -11.94 2.26 4.93
CA PRO A 487 -12.50 3.58 5.28
C PRO A 487 -11.58 4.76 4.92
N ARG A 488 -10.30 4.47 4.70
CA ARG A 488 -9.26 5.46 4.43
C ARG A 488 -9.07 5.70 2.93
N MET A 489 -9.51 4.77 2.09
CA MET A 489 -9.48 4.90 0.64
C MET A 489 -10.59 5.86 0.17
N GLY A 490 -10.18 7.01 -0.35
CA GLY A 490 -11.07 7.99 -0.97
C GLY A 490 -10.27 9.14 -1.58
N VAL A 491 -10.75 9.71 -2.69
CA VAL A 491 -10.06 10.81 -3.39
C VAL A 491 -9.86 12.02 -2.47
N LYS A 492 -10.86 12.35 -1.64
CA LYS A 492 -10.75 13.42 -0.64
C LYS A 492 -9.71 13.07 0.43
N ASN A 493 -9.69 11.84 0.92
CA ASN A 493 -8.71 11.38 1.92
C ASN A 493 -7.29 11.37 1.35
N LEU A 494 -7.10 10.99 0.09
CA LEU A 494 -5.80 11.02 -0.59
C LEU A 494 -5.33 12.47 -0.80
N ASN A 495 -6.24 13.38 -1.17
CA ASN A 495 -5.95 14.80 -1.27
C ASN A 495 -5.66 15.46 0.09
N THR A 496 -6.38 15.08 1.14
CA THR A 496 -6.10 15.50 2.51
C THR A 496 -4.75 14.97 2.97
N LEU A 497 -4.49 13.68 2.76
CA LEU A 497 -3.18 13.06 3.04
C LEU A 497 -2.06 13.81 2.31
N LYS A 498 -2.23 14.14 1.03
CA LYS A 498 -1.25 14.95 0.28
C LYS A 498 -0.99 16.29 0.95
N ARG A 499 -2.04 17.05 1.31
CA ARG A 499 -1.90 18.36 1.98
C ARG A 499 -1.28 18.23 3.37
N ASP A 500 -1.64 17.21 4.11
CA ASP A 500 -1.12 16.94 5.45
C ASP A 500 0.36 16.56 5.39
N LEU A 501 0.73 15.69 4.44
CA LEU A 501 2.12 15.36 4.14
C LEU A 501 2.91 16.62 3.78
N GLU A 502 2.42 17.44 2.85
CA GLU A 502 3.05 18.71 2.48
C GLU A 502 3.23 19.63 3.69
N THR A 503 2.19 19.76 4.53
CA THR A 503 2.20 20.62 5.72
C THR A 503 3.23 20.15 6.75
N VAL A 504 3.22 18.86 7.07
CA VAL A 504 4.10 18.26 8.07
C VAL A 504 5.55 18.28 7.59
N ILE A 505 5.78 18.00 6.32
CA ILE A 505 7.10 18.10 5.67
C ILE A 505 7.60 19.55 5.68
N MET A 506 6.75 20.54 5.36
CA MET A 506 7.12 21.96 5.38
C MET A 506 7.46 22.46 6.79
N ARG A 507 6.78 21.95 7.82
CA ARG A 507 7.02 22.31 9.23
C ARG A 507 8.20 21.56 9.86
N CYS A 508 8.73 20.54 9.19
CA CYS A 508 9.80 19.72 9.73
C CYS A 508 11.14 20.48 9.76
N ASN A 509 11.65 20.71 10.98
CA ASN A 509 12.95 21.33 11.22
C ASN A 509 14.08 20.31 11.45
N GLN A 510 13.81 19.01 11.29
CA GLN A 510 14.81 17.95 11.47
C GLN A 510 15.43 17.54 10.12
N PRO A 511 16.68 17.04 10.12
CA PRO A 511 17.27 16.45 8.92
C PRO A 511 16.59 15.10 8.59
N LYS A 512 16.43 14.82 7.29
CA LYS A 512 15.68 13.66 6.78
C LYS A 512 16.13 12.32 7.36
N TYR A 513 17.45 12.08 7.41
CA TYR A 513 18.02 10.83 7.91
C TYR A 513 17.59 10.52 9.36
N ARG A 514 17.48 11.56 10.22
CA ARG A 514 17.10 11.39 11.63
C ARG A 514 15.65 10.94 11.77
N VAL A 515 14.76 11.49 10.94
CA VAL A 515 13.35 11.11 10.92
C VAL A 515 13.19 9.67 10.45
N LEU A 516 13.86 9.30 9.35
CA LEU A 516 13.84 7.94 8.81
C LEU A 516 14.34 6.90 9.81
N ILE A 517 15.50 7.12 10.44
CA ILE A 517 16.05 6.21 11.46
C ILE A 517 15.09 6.08 12.65
N SER A 518 14.53 7.20 13.13
CA SER A 518 13.58 7.19 14.25
C SER A 518 12.28 6.45 13.93
N GLY A 519 11.81 6.54 12.67
CA GLY A 519 10.62 5.83 12.21
C GLY A 519 10.86 4.33 12.07
N CYS A 520 11.98 3.93 11.46
CA CYS A 520 12.35 2.52 11.34
C CYS A 520 12.51 1.84 12.70
N TRP A 521 13.06 2.53 13.71
CA TRP A 521 13.21 1.99 15.06
C TRP A 521 11.88 1.85 15.83
N ARG A 522 10.84 2.60 15.46
CA ARG A 522 9.49 2.48 16.05
C ARG A 522 8.62 1.45 15.32
N ALA A 523 8.97 1.11 14.09
CA ALA A 523 8.26 0.14 13.26
C ALA A 523 8.75 -1.30 13.47
N LEU A 524 10.01 -1.46 13.91
CA LEU A 524 10.58 -2.68 14.50
C LEU A 524 10.14 -2.81 15.95
#